data_AF-A0A6B2TKN0-F1
#
_entry.id   AF-A0A6B2TKN0-F1
#
_cell.length_a   1.000
_cell.length_b   1.000
_cell.length_c   1.000
_cell.angle_alpha   90.00
_cell.angle_beta   90.00
_cell.angle_gamma   90.00
#
_symmetry.space_group_name_H-M   'P 1'
#
loop_
_entity.id
_entity.type
_entity.pdbx_description
1 polymer ?
#
loop_
_entity_poly.entity_id
_entity_poly.type
_entity_poly.pdbx_seq_one_letter_code
_entity_poly.pdbx_strand_id
1 'polypeptide(L)'
;MTDVRTALAHAHGVATAYTTDLGHRVDVVPDTLVAVLAACGVDASTEATARAALEAHRHEQAERPLPPCVVVRVPVDGARTTASPLPDHLTRLSRRAAVHVQLESGGTTALSPALPPGHHFLHVRTPDGRQAHAPLLAVPDRLPALAGRTWGFLVQLYSVLSRRSWGMGDLGDLAELAAWSGQALGAGFVQLGPLHAVEPGPLPDPSPYRPSSRRFADPLHVRVEAVPEYAYLDPAARPAVDGLVARARRLNDTVLDGSSLIDREAVRELKQRALRAVRDVPL
;
A
#
# COMPACT_ATOMS: atom_id res chain seq x y z
N MET A 1 20.61 -35.69 -6.40
CA MET A 1 21.12 -34.68 -5.44
C MET A 1 20.60 -33.33 -5.90
N THR A 2 19.83 -32.63 -5.07
CA THR A 2 19.35 -31.28 -5.40
C THR A 2 20.56 -30.36 -5.49
N ASP A 3 20.67 -29.64 -6.60
CA ASP A 3 21.70 -28.61 -6.82
C ASP A 3 21.71 -27.60 -5.64
N VAL A 4 22.90 -27.22 -5.17
CA VAL A 4 23.06 -26.36 -3.99
C VAL A 4 22.39 -25.00 -4.20
N ARG A 5 22.39 -24.46 -5.43
CA ARG A 5 21.72 -23.20 -5.74
C ARG A 5 20.20 -23.34 -5.68
N THR A 6 19.66 -24.49 -6.11
CA THR A 6 18.24 -24.80 -5.97
C THR A 6 17.84 -24.89 -4.49
N ALA A 7 18.66 -25.54 -3.65
CA ALA A 7 18.42 -25.60 -2.21
C ALA A 7 18.49 -24.22 -1.55
N LEU A 8 19.45 -23.37 -1.95
CA LEU A 8 19.56 -21.99 -1.49
C LEU A 8 18.38 -21.13 -1.94
N ALA A 9 17.96 -21.24 -3.21
CA ALA A 9 16.78 -20.55 -3.74
C ALA A 9 15.53 -20.88 -2.90
N HIS A 10 15.28 -22.15 -2.63
CA HIS A 10 14.17 -22.55 -1.75
C HIS A 10 14.27 -22.00 -0.33
N ALA A 11 15.48 -21.95 0.25
CA ALA A 11 15.70 -21.38 1.57
C ALA A 11 15.35 -19.87 1.64
N HIS A 12 15.52 -19.15 0.52
CA HIS A 12 15.17 -17.73 0.40
C HIS A 12 13.78 -17.48 -0.22
N GLY A 13 12.97 -18.52 -0.42
CA GLY A 13 11.63 -18.38 -1.01
C GLY A 13 11.62 -18.03 -2.51
N VAL A 14 12.74 -18.25 -3.20
CA VAL A 14 12.84 -18.07 -4.66
C VAL A 14 12.35 -19.32 -5.36
N ALA A 15 11.38 -19.16 -6.25
CA ALA A 15 10.84 -20.26 -7.05
C ALA A 15 11.89 -20.73 -8.07
N THR A 16 12.06 -22.05 -8.18
CA THR A 16 13.00 -22.70 -9.11
C THR A 16 12.30 -23.27 -10.34
N ALA A 17 10.96 -23.22 -10.35
CA ALA A 17 10.12 -23.52 -11.49
C ALA A 17 8.79 -22.78 -11.33
N TYR A 18 8.11 -22.52 -12.44
CA TYR A 18 6.75 -21.98 -12.45
C TYR A 18 5.94 -22.54 -13.62
N THR A 19 4.63 -22.34 -13.57
CA THR A 19 3.72 -22.66 -14.66
C THR A 19 3.28 -21.36 -15.33
N THR A 20 3.38 -21.29 -16.65
CA THR A 20 2.94 -20.12 -17.43
C THR A 20 1.41 -20.02 -17.46
N ASP A 21 0.91 -18.88 -17.91
CA ASP A 21 -0.51 -18.66 -18.21
C ASP A 21 -1.07 -19.63 -19.26
N LEU A 22 -0.20 -20.14 -20.16
CA LEU A 22 -0.50 -21.19 -21.12
C LEU A 22 -0.40 -22.61 -20.54
N GLY A 23 -0.13 -22.76 -19.25
CA GLY A 23 -0.05 -24.05 -18.56
C GLY A 23 1.27 -24.81 -18.73
N HIS A 24 2.28 -24.21 -19.37
CA HIS A 24 3.58 -24.83 -19.55
C HIS A 24 4.43 -24.69 -18.30
N ARG A 25 5.07 -25.78 -17.86
CA ARG A 25 6.07 -25.71 -16.81
C ARG A 25 7.39 -25.19 -17.37
N VAL A 26 7.98 -24.23 -16.68
CA VAL A 26 9.30 -23.67 -16.95
C VAL A 26 10.16 -23.87 -15.71
N ASP A 27 11.29 -24.55 -15.87
CA ASP A 27 12.32 -24.62 -14.83
C ASP A 27 13.27 -23.41 -15.00
N VAL A 28 13.62 -22.76 -13.88
CA VAL A 28 14.39 -21.52 -13.87
C VAL A 28 15.86 -21.83 -14.12
N VAL A 29 16.46 -21.17 -15.10
CA VAL A 29 17.88 -21.35 -15.45
C VAL A 29 18.82 -20.85 -14.34
N PRO A 30 19.99 -21.47 -14.13
CA PRO A 30 20.91 -21.12 -13.03
C PRO A 30 21.28 -19.63 -12.96
N ASP A 31 21.55 -18.99 -14.09
CA ASP A 31 21.94 -17.57 -14.13
C ASP A 31 20.84 -16.65 -13.58
N THR A 32 19.57 -17.01 -13.79
CA THR A 32 18.44 -16.28 -13.20
C THR A 32 18.39 -16.47 -11.69
N LEU A 33 18.63 -17.69 -11.20
CA LEU A 33 18.71 -17.94 -9.75
C LEU A 33 19.83 -17.12 -9.11
N VAL A 34 21.01 -17.05 -9.74
CA VAL A 34 22.13 -16.22 -9.26
C VAL A 34 21.75 -14.75 -9.22
N ALA A 35 21.16 -14.21 -10.29
CA ALA A 35 20.78 -12.81 -10.36
C ALA A 35 19.69 -12.43 -9.33
N VAL A 36 18.68 -13.28 -9.15
CA VAL A 36 17.61 -13.05 -8.17
C VAL A 36 18.14 -13.16 -6.73
N LEU A 37 18.99 -14.16 -6.44
CA LEU A 37 19.62 -14.28 -5.12
C LEU A 37 20.53 -13.08 -4.83
N ALA A 38 21.29 -12.59 -5.81
CA ALA A 38 22.09 -11.38 -5.66
C ALA A 38 21.22 -10.15 -5.39
N ALA A 39 20.06 -10.02 -6.03
CA ALA A 39 19.09 -8.95 -5.74
C ALA A 39 18.49 -9.08 -4.32
N CYS A 40 18.43 -10.28 -3.75
CA CYS A 40 18.10 -10.53 -2.35
C CYS A 40 19.29 -10.33 -1.39
N GLY A 41 20.46 -9.90 -1.89
CA GLY A 41 21.67 -9.68 -1.10
C GLY A 41 22.48 -10.95 -0.80
N VAL A 42 22.30 -12.03 -1.58
CA VAL A 42 22.95 -13.34 -1.36
C VAL A 42 23.85 -13.69 -2.54
N ASP A 43 25.13 -13.99 -2.28
CA ASP A 43 26.05 -14.42 -3.32
C ASP A 43 25.92 -15.92 -3.61
N ALA A 44 25.44 -16.24 -4.81
CA ALA A 44 25.34 -17.60 -5.34
C ALA A 44 26.16 -17.80 -6.64
N SER A 45 27.09 -16.87 -6.93
CA SER A 45 27.88 -16.84 -8.18
C SER A 45 28.68 -18.11 -8.41
N THR A 46 29.12 -18.80 -7.35
CA THR A 46 29.83 -20.07 -7.40
C THR A 46 29.15 -21.12 -6.53
N GLU A 47 29.47 -22.41 -6.74
CA GLU A 47 28.96 -23.49 -5.89
C GLU A 47 29.45 -23.34 -4.43
N ALA A 48 30.70 -22.89 -4.25
CA ALA A 48 31.30 -22.66 -2.93
C ALA A 48 30.60 -21.53 -2.17
N THR A 49 30.35 -20.39 -2.82
CA THR A 49 29.64 -19.26 -2.20
C THR A 49 28.18 -19.61 -1.90
N ALA A 50 27.50 -20.32 -2.81
CA ALA A 50 26.14 -20.81 -2.57
C ALA A 50 26.06 -21.80 -1.38
N ARG A 51 27.03 -22.70 -1.24
CA ARG A 51 27.10 -23.64 -0.11
C ARG A 51 27.31 -22.90 1.21
N ALA A 52 28.27 -21.99 1.26
CA ALA A 52 28.55 -21.18 2.44
C ALA A 52 27.33 -20.33 2.85
N ALA A 53 26.64 -19.71 1.88
CA ALA A 53 25.42 -18.94 2.13
C ALA A 53 24.28 -19.81 2.68
N LEU A 54 24.09 -21.02 2.14
CA LEU A 54 23.08 -21.96 2.61
C LEU A 54 23.35 -22.42 4.05
N GLU A 55 24.61 -22.71 4.38
CA GLU A 55 25.03 -23.07 5.73
C GLU A 55 24.84 -21.92 6.72
N ALA A 56 25.27 -20.71 6.34
CA ALA A 56 25.05 -19.49 7.14
C ALA A 56 23.56 -19.23 7.40
N HIS A 57 22.71 -19.33 6.37
CA HIS A 57 21.27 -19.18 6.52
C HIS A 57 20.68 -20.21 7.49
N ARG A 58 21.08 -21.49 7.36
CA ARG A 58 20.62 -22.55 8.27
C ARG A 58 21.05 -22.31 9.71
N HIS A 59 22.29 -21.84 9.92
CA HIS A 59 22.81 -21.49 11.23
C HIS A 59 22.01 -20.34 11.85
N GLU A 60 21.81 -19.24 11.10
CA GLU A 60 21.03 -18.09 11.54
C GLU A 60 19.61 -18.49 11.96
N GLN A 61 18.92 -19.32 11.15
CA GLN A 61 17.59 -19.81 11.48
C GLN A 61 17.57 -20.71 12.72
N ALA A 62 18.62 -21.53 12.93
CA ALA A 62 18.71 -22.40 14.11
C ALA A 62 18.96 -21.61 15.40
N GLU A 63 19.70 -20.51 15.33
CA GLU A 63 19.99 -19.67 16.49
C GLU A 63 18.82 -18.74 16.88
N ARG A 64 17.93 -18.44 15.93
CA ARG A 64 16.85 -17.47 16.12
C ARG A 64 15.75 -18.01 17.04
N PRO A 65 15.50 -17.40 18.21
CA PRO A 65 14.43 -17.84 19.12
C PRO A 65 13.03 -17.45 18.63
N LEU A 66 12.92 -16.42 17.78
CA LEU A 66 11.67 -15.90 17.22
C LEU A 66 11.85 -15.52 15.74
N PRO A 67 10.85 -15.73 14.88
CA PRO A 67 10.88 -15.21 13.51
C PRO A 67 10.90 -13.67 13.52
N PRO A 68 11.27 -13.02 12.39
CA PRO A 68 11.28 -11.56 12.30
C PRO A 68 9.94 -10.90 12.62
N CYS A 69 8.83 -11.58 12.35
CA CYS A 69 7.48 -11.15 12.66
C CYS A 69 6.62 -12.39 12.91
N VAL A 70 5.67 -12.28 13.83
CA VAL A 70 4.67 -13.29 14.12
C VAL A 70 3.31 -12.78 13.65
N VAL A 71 2.53 -13.61 12.96
CA VAL A 71 1.17 -13.28 12.54
C VAL A 71 0.22 -14.33 13.08
N VAL A 72 -0.82 -13.89 13.77
CA VAL A 72 -1.87 -14.76 14.31
C VAL A 72 -3.23 -14.29 13.82
N ARG A 73 -4.12 -15.24 13.49
CA ARG A 73 -5.50 -14.94 13.13
C ARG A 73 -6.36 -14.91 14.38
N VAL A 74 -7.12 -13.83 14.56
CA VAL A 74 -8.04 -13.63 15.69
C VAL A 74 -9.47 -13.53 15.19
N PRO A 75 -10.46 -14.02 15.96
CA PRO A 75 -11.86 -13.94 15.57
C PRO A 75 -12.34 -12.48 15.52
N VAL A 76 -13.20 -12.18 14.55
CA VAL A 76 -13.99 -10.92 14.54
C VAL A 76 -15.25 -11.14 15.39
N ASP A 77 -15.54 -10.21 16.30
CA ASP A 77 -16.63 -10.27 17.28
C ASP A 77 -17.92 -10.99 16.81
N GLY A 78 -18.44 -11.87 17.67
CA GLY A 78 -19.81 -12.39 17.60
C GLY A 78 -20.08 -13.66 16.77
N ALA A 79 -19.16 -14.14 15.93
CA ALA A 79 -19.48 -15.24 14.99
C ALA A 79 -18.78 -16.57 15.24
N ARG A 80 -17.78 -16.63 16.12
CA ARG A 80 -17.18 -17.89 16.59
C ARG A 80 -16.90 -17.80 18.09
N THR A 81 -17.47 -18.73 18.84
CA THR A 81 -17.08 -19.02 20.22
C THR A 81 -15.70 -19.70 20.31
N THR A 82 -15.09 -20.08 19.18
CA THR A 82 -13.79 -20.75 19.12
C THR A 82 -12.78 -19.92 18.33
N ALA A 83 -11.84 -19.32 19.06
CA ALA A 83 -10.69 -18.65 18.48
C ALA A 83 -9.87 -19.64 17.63
N SER A 84 -9.28 -19.17 16.53
CA SER A 84 -8.39 -20.02 15.71
C SER A 84 -7.21 -20.46 16.56
N PRO A 85 -6.82 -21.74 16.57
CA PRO A 85 -5.70 -22.19 17.40
C PRO A 85 -4.43 -21.45 17.01
N LEU A 86 -3.57 -21.20 18.01
CA LEU A 86 -2.23 -20.64 17.75
C LEU A 86 -1.45 -21.59 16.82
N PRO A 87 -0.68 -21.06 15.87
CA PRO A 87 0.23 -21.86 15.07
C PRO A 87 1.09 -22.80 15.94
N ASP A 88 1.29 -24.05 15.48
CA ASP A 88 2.00 -25.10 16.25
C ASP A 88 3.37 -24.66 16.78
N HIS A 89 4.10 -23.86 16.01
CA HIS A 89 5.40 -23.34 16.43
C HIS A 89 5.30 -22.41 17.65
N LEU A 90 4.27 -21.57 17.74
CA LEU A 90 4.01 -20.71 18.89
C LEU A 90 3.50 -21.50 20.10
N THR A 91 2.67 -22.52 19.86
CA THR A 91 2.21 -23.44 20.90
C THR A 91 3.38 -24.20 21.52
N ARG A 92 4.32 -24.69 20.69
CA ARG A 92 5.56 -25.35 21.17
C ARG A 92 6.48 -24.38 21.89
N LEU A 93 6.61 -23.15 21.39
CA LEU A 93 7.41 -22.11 22.00
C LEU A 93 6.90 -21.77 23.41
N SER A 94 5.58 -21.57 23.56
CA SER A 94 4.94 -21.25 24.84
C SER A 94 5.05 -22.35 25.89
N ARG A 95 5.35 -23.60 25.48
CA ARG A 95 5.63 -24.72 26.40
C ARG A 95 7.09 -24.80 26.84
N ARG A 96 8.00 -24.15 26.11
CA ARG A 96 9.46 -24.25 26.32
C ARG A 96 10.09 -22.98 26.86
N ALA A 97 9.40 -21.84 26.76
CA ALA A 97 9.90 -20.54 27.12
C ALA A 97 8.80 -19.72 27.82
N ALA A 98 9.19 -18.72 28.60
CA ALA A 98 8.26 -17.74 29.13
C ALA A 98 7.89 -16.76 28.02
N VAL A 99 6.59 -16.64 27.73
CA VAL A 99 6.08 -15.83 26.60
C VAL A 99 5.03 -14.85 27.10
N HIS A 100 5.15 -13.59 26.70
CA HIS A 100 4.13 -12.57 26.95
C HIS A 100 3.98 -11.63 25.75
N VAL A 101 2.81 -11.00 25.65
CA VAL A 101 2.45 -10.08 24.58
C VAL A 101 2.26 -8.70 25.18
N GLN A 102 3.00 -7.72 24.67
CA GLN A 102 2.75 -6.30 24.92
C GLN A 102 1.74 -5.79 23.91
N LEU A 103 0.60 -5.29 24.39
CA LEU A 103 -0.51 -4.84 23.55
C LEU A 103 -0.25 -3.45 22.98
N GLU A 104 -0.90 -3.16 21.84
CA GLU A 104 -0.85 -1.86 21.17
C GLU A 104 -1.38 -0.74 22.07
N SER A 105 -2.48 -1.03 22.77
CA SER A 105 -3.12 -0.13 23.74
C SER A 105 -2.33 0.06 25.03
N GLY A 106 -1.17 -0.58 25.15
CA GLY A 106 -0.42 -0.69 26.39
C GLY A 106 -0.85 -1.87 27.26
N GLY A 107 0.00 -2.22 28.21
CA GLY A 107 -0.16 -3.38 29.08
C GLY A 107 0.37 -4.68 28.47
N THR A 108 0.29 -5.74 29.27
CA THR A 108 0.85 -7.06 28.94
C THR A 108 -0.18 -8.15 29.19
N THR A 109 -0.23 -9.13 28.29
CA THR A 109 -1.09 -10.32 28.41
C THR A 109 -0.33 -11.59 28.02
N ALA A 110 -0.92 -12.75 28.30
CA ALA A 110 -0.41 -14.02 27.80
C ALA A 110 -0.66 -14.14 26.28
N LEU A 111 0.22 -14.87 25.58
CA LEU A 111 -0.07 -15.25 24.20
C LEU A 111 -1.32 -16.13 24.17
N SER A 112 -2.35 -15.67 23.46
CA SER A 112 -3.61 -16.40 23.34
C SER A 112 -4.19 -16.23 21.93
N PRO A 113 -5.07 -17.14 21.49
CA PRO A 113 -5.78 -16.99 20.23
C PRO A 113 -6.89 -15.92 20.27
N ALA A 114 -7.18 -15.32 21.43
CA ALA A 114 -8.19 -14.27 21.63
C ALA A 114 -7.59 -12.87 21.84
N LEU A 115 -6.42 -12.61 21.24
CA LEU A 115 -5.84 -11.27 21.24
C LEU A 115 -6.75 -10.28 20.49
N PRO A 116 -6.82 -9.01 20.93
CA PRO A 116 -7.50 -7.98 20.15
C PRO A 116 -6.79 -7.84 18.79
N PRO A 117 -7.51 -7.55 17.69
CA PRO A 117 -6.86 -7.21 16.43
C PRO A 117 -5.96 -5.98 16.59
N GLY A 118 -4.76 -6.01 16.00
CA GLY A 118 -3.83 -4.89 16.08
C GLY A 118 -2.35 -5.26 15.97
N HIS A 119 -1.51 -4.29 16.30
CA HIS A 119 -0.05 -4.39 16.25
C HIS A 119 0.54 -4.52 17.66
N HIS A 120 1.04 -5.69 18.00
CA HIS A 120 1.57 -6.01 19.32
C HIS A 120 3.06 -6.37 19.26
N PHE A 121 3.67 -6.64 20.42
CA PHE A 121 4.99 -7.23 20.50
C PHE A 121 4.96 -8.53 21.29
N LEU A 122 5.54 -9.58 20.71
CA LEU A 122 5.76 -10.85 21.39
C LEU A 122 7.13 -10.82 22.05
N HIS A 123 7.20 -11.13 23.34
CA HIS A 123 8.42 -11.23 24.10
C HIS A 123 8.61 -12.66 24.59
N VAL A 124 9.82 -13.18 24.46
CA VAL A 124 10.19 -14.54 24.81
C VAL A 124 11.44 -14.54 25.65
N ARG A 125 11.43 -15.32 26.72
CA ARG A 125 12.62 -15.66 27.52
C ARG A 125 12.76 -17.18 27.59
N THR A 126 13.84 -17.69 27.01
CA THR A 126 14.16 -19.13 26.97
C THR A 126 14.78 -19.60 28.30
N PRO A 127 14.79 -20.91 28.59
CA PRO A 127 15.33 -21.45 29.84
C PRO A 127 16.83 -21.19 30.05
N ASP A 128 17.58 -21.07 28.95
CA ASP A 128 19.01 -20.72 28.95
C ASP A 128 19.26 -19.21 29.17
N GLY A 129 18.21 -18.43 29.46
CA GLY A 129 18.28 -17.01 29.80
C GLY A 129 18.27 -16.06 28.60
N ARG A 130 18.27 -16.56 27.36
CA ARG A 130 18.17 -15.68 26.19
C ARG A 130 16.81 -14.98 26.14
N GLN A 131 16.81 -13.75 25.68
CA GLN A 131 15.61 -12.94 25.51
C GLN A 131 15.51 -12.50 24.05
N ALA A 132 14.29 -12.49 23.53
CA ALA A 132 14.00 -12.00 22.19
C ALA A 132 12.60 -11.40 22.14
N HIS A 133 12.41 -10.50 21.18
CA HIS A 133 11.11 -9.95 20.88
C HIS A 133 10.91 -9.83 19.38
N ALA A 134 9.66 -9.85 18.94
CA ALA A 134 9.27 -9.65 17.55
C ALA A 134 7.91 -8.95 17.48
N PRO A 135 7.64 -8.15 16.42
CA PRO A 135 6.30 -7.69 16.12
C PRO A 135 5.32 -8.88 16.03
N LEU A 136 4.14 -8.71 16.61
CA LEU A 136 3.03 -9.66 16.57
C LEU A 136 1.82 -8.97 15.94
N LEU A 137 1.42 -9.42 14.76
CA LEU A 137 0.23 -8.92 14.08
C LEU A 137 -0.94 -9.85 14.40
N ALA A 138 -1.90 -9.35 15.18
CA ALA A 138 -3.18 -10.02 15.39
C ALA A 138 -4.14 -9.56 14.29
N VAL A 139 -4.34 -10.41 13.28
CA VAL A 139 -5.14 -10.07 12.10
C VAL A 139 -6.52 -10.73 12.17
N PRO A 140 -7.60 -10.05 11.78
CA PRO A 140 -8.90 -10.66 11.63
C PRO A 140 -8.84 -11.93 10.77
N ASP A 141 -9.53 -12.99 11.19
CA ASP A 141 -9.59 -14.25 10.44
C ASP A 141 -10.36 -14.11 9.12
N ARG A 142 -11.23 -13.09 9.02
CA ARG A 142 -12.01 -12.70 7.84
C ARG A 142 -12.24 -11.18 7.80
N LEU A 143 -12.49 -10.66 6.61
CA LEU A 143 -13.00 -9.29 6.46
C LEU A 143 -14.49 -9.23 6.85
N PRO A 144 -15.00 -8.08 7.32
CA PRO A 144 -16.42 -7.89 7.53
C PRO A 144 -17.20 -8.18 6.24
N ALA A 145 -18.27 -8.96 6.35
CA ALA A 145 -19.15 -9.21 5.22
C ALA A 145 -19.93 -7.93 4.88
N LEU A 146 -20.08 -7.64 3.59
CA LEU A 146 -21.01 -6.60 3.14
C LEU A 146 -22.45 -7.07 3.41
N ALA A 147 -23.31 -6.16 3.84
CA ALA A 147 -24.70 -6.46 4.23
C ALA A 147 -25.59 -6.96 3.07
N GLY A 148 -25.12 -6.87 1.82
CA GLY A 148 -25.85 -7.32 0.64
C GLY A 148 -25.06 -7.09 -0.64
N ARG A 149 -25.70 -7.38 -1.77
CA ARG A 149 -25.17 -7.04 -3.10
C ARG A 149 -25.38 -5.56 -3.37
N THR A 150 -24.39 -4.92 -3.97
CA THR A 150 -24.48 -3.53 -4.43
C THR A 150 -23.75 -3.36 -5.75
N TRP A 151 -23.96 -2.22 -6.39
CA TRP A 151 -23.30 -1.82 -7.63
C TRP A 151 -22.70 -0.42 -7.45
N GLY A 152 -21.81 -0.03 -8.35
CA GLY A 152 -21.13 1.25 -8.29
C GLY A 152 -20.49 1.63 -9.61
N PHE A 153 -19.94 2.83 -9.67
CA PHE A 153 -19.22 3.31 -10.83
C PHE A 153 -17.73 2.97 -10.72
N LEU A 154 -17.12 2.54 -11.82
CA LEU A 154 -15.66 2.49 -11.95
C LEU A 154 -15.25 3.66 -12.84
N VAL A 155 -14.49 4.58 -12.27
CA VAL A 155 -14.08 5.79 -12.99
C VAL A 155 -12.56 6.00 -12.93
N GLN A 156 -12.03 6.48 -14.04
CA GLN A 156 -10.72 7.11 -14.07
C GLN A 156 -10.92 8.57 -13.68
N LEU A 157 -10.66 8.94 -12.42
CA LEU A 157 -11.06 10.24 -11.89
C LEU A 157 -10.60 11.42 -12.77
N TYR A 158 -9.39 11.34 -13.31
CA TYR A 158 -8.85 12.38 -14.19
C TYR A 158 -9.73 12.69 -15.42
N SER A 159 -10.56 11.75 -15.88
CA SER A 159 -11.46 11.91 -17.02
C SER A 159 -12.93 12.20 -16.64
N VAL A 160 -13.22 12.43 -15.36
CA VAL A 160 -14.55 12.84 -14.90
C VAL A 160 -14.51 14.33 -14.58
N LEU A 161 -14.98 15.15 -15.51
CA LEU A 161 -14.88 16.60 -15.41
C LEU A 161 -16.26 17.23 -15.18
N SER A 162 -16.29 18.25 -14.33
CA SER A 162 -17.38 19.21 -14.23
C SER A 162 -16.99 20.50 -14.95
N ARG A 163 -17.93 21.44 -15.08
CA ARG A 163 -17.62 22.82 -15.51
C ARG A 163 -16.66 23.54 -14.56
N ARG A 164 -16.49 23.02 -13.34
CA ARG A 164 -15.62 23.58 -12.30
C ARG A 164 -14.23 22.95 -12.26
N SER A 165 -13.97 21.87 -12.99
CA SER A 165 -12.65 21.25 -13.05
C SER A 165 -11.59 22.17 -13.67
N TRP A 166 -10.32 21.89 -13.38
CA TRP A 166 -9.18 22.60 -13.97
C TRP A 166 -8.60 21.73 -15.09
N GLY A 167 -9.34 21.49 -16.18
CA GLY A 167 -8.85 20.67 -17.30
C GLY A 167 -8.72 19.16 -17.04
N MET A 168 -8.98 18.73 -15.80
CA MET A 168 -8.86 17.35 -15.34
C MET A 168 -9.74 17.17 -14.11
N GLY A 169 -10.35 15.98 -13.98
CA GLY A 169 -11.19 15.64 -12.84
C GLY A 169 -10.44 15.63 -11.51
N ASP A 170 -11.08 16.18 -10.48
CA ASP A 170 -10.53 16.40 -9.14
C ASP A 170 -11.43 15.85 -8.02
N LEU A 171 -11.01 16.00 -6.76
CA LEU A 171 -11.74 15.49 -5.61
C LEU A 171 -13.10 16.14 -5.40
N GLY A 172 -13.33 17.35 -5.92
CA GLY A 172 -14.66 17.96 -5.91
C GLY A 172 -15.58 17.27 -6.92
N ASP A 173 -15.07 16.92 -8.10
CA ASP A 173 -15.83 16.16 -9.11
C ASP A 173 -16.17 14.75 -8.60
N LEU A 174 -15.24 14.13 -7.87
CA LEU A 174 -15.49 12.87 -7.16
C LEU A 174 -16.61 13.00 -6.12
N ALA A 175 -16.57 14.05 -5.30
CA ALA A 175 -17.57 14.28 -4.27
C ALA A 175 -18.97 14.48 -4.89
N GLU A 176 -19.06 15.24 -5.99
CA GLU A 176 -20.31 15.42 -6.73
C GLU A 176 -20.82 14.10 -7.33
N LEU A 177 -19.94 13.32 -8.00
CA LEU A 177 -20.31 12.03 -8.58
C LEU A 177 -20.80 11.05 -7.52
N ALA A 178 -20.09 10.94 -6.39
CA ALA A 178 -20.44 10.04 -5.30
C ALA A 178 -21.76 10.44 -4.64
N ALA A 179 -21.96 11.73 -4.37
CA ALA A 179 -23.19 12.24 -3.77
C ALA A 179 -24.40 12.02 -4.70
N TRP A 180 -24.29 12.41 -5.96
CA TRP A 180 -25.37 12.23 -6.94
C TRP A 180 -25.70 10.76 -7.16
N SER A 181 -24.70 9.91 -7.41
CA SER A 181 -24.93 8.49 -7.72
C SER A 181 -25.52 7.73 -6.53
N GLY A 182 -25.07 8.03 -5.31
CA GLY A 182 -25.62 7.43 -4.09
C GLY A 182 -27.08 7.83 -3.86
N GLN A 183 -27.40 9.12 -3.98
CA GLN A 183 -28.74 9.64 -3.68
C GLN A 183 -29.75 9.39 -4.79
N ALA A 184 -29.37 9.62 -6.05
CA ALA A 184 -30.30 9.55 -7.18
C ALA A 184 -30.41 8.14 -7.77
N LEU A 185 -29.36 7.32 -7.67
CA LEU A 185 -29.31 6.00 -8.32
C LEU A 185 -29.20 4.85 -7.32
N GLY A 186 -28.89 5.11 -6.04
CA GLY A 186 -28.65 4.07 -5.06
C GLY A 186 -27.35 3.30 -5.28
N ALA A 187 -26.35 3.92 -5.92
CA ALA A 187 -25.02 3.32 -6.06
C ALA A 187 -24.35 3.18 -4.68
N GLY A 188 -23.81 2.01 -4.37
CA GLY A 188 -23.18 1.74 -3.07
C GLY A 188 -21.70 2.09 -3.01
N PHE A 189 -21.05 2.32 -4.15
CA PHE A 189 -19.65 2.73 -4.19
C PHE A 189 -19.28 3.48 -5.48
N VAL A 190 -18.15 4.19 -5.42
CA VAL A 190 -17.40 4.67 -6.58
C VAL A 190 -15.97 4.13 -6.45
N GLN A 191 -15.55 3.33 -7.42
CA GLN A 191 -14.21 2.78 -7.51
C GLN A 191 -13.35 3.65 -8.43
N LEU A 192 -12.12 3.91 -7.99
CA LEU A 192 -11.17 4.76 -8.70
C LEU A 192 -9.98 3.96 -9.20
N GLY A 193 -9.30 4.50 -10.22
CA GLY A 193 -7.89 4.21 -10.45
C GLY A 193 -7.00 4.75 -9.32
N PRO A 194 -5.70 4.41 -9.30
CA PRO A 194 -4.79 4.89 -8.26
C PRO A 194 -4.65 6.43 -8.27
N LEU A 195 -4.70 7.05 -7.09
CA LEU A 195 -4.48 8.50 -6.88
C LEU A 195 -3.14 8.77 -6.20
N HIS A 196 -2.16 7.93 -6.48
CA HIS A 196 -0.85 7.93 -5.84
C HIS A 196 0.02 9.09 -6.30
N ALA A 197 0.83 9.61 -5.39
CA ALA A 197 1.77 10.69 -5.69
C ALA A 197 2.70 10.30 -6.84
N VAL A 198 2.88 11.26 -7.74
CA VAL A 198 3.71 11.16 -8.93
C VAL A 198 4.90 12.10 -8.78
N GLU A 199 6.06 11.74 -9.33
CA GLU A 199 7.25 12.59 -9.24
C GLU A 199 7.02 13.96 -9.91
N PRO A 200 7.42 15.08 -9.28
CA PRO A 200 7.39 16.40 -9.91
C PRO A 200 8.42 16.47 -11.04
N GLY A 201 8.00 16.88 -12.23
CA GLY A 201 8.87 17.02 -13.39
C GLY A 201 8.17 16.57 -14.68
N PRO A 202 8.80 16.78 -15.85
CA PRO A 202 8.28 16.32 -17.14
C PRO A 202 8.39 14.80 -17.20
N LEU A 203 7.45 14.10 -16.56
CA LEU A 203 7.42 12.66 -16.64
C LEU A 203 6.92 12.25 -18.02
N PRO A 204 7.66 11.37 -18.72
CA PRO A 204 7.23 10.85 -20.02
C PRO A 204 6.02 9.91 -19.91
N ASP A 205 5.69 9.41 -18.72
CA ASP A 205 4.59 8.47 -18.49
C ASP A 205 3.58 9.01 -17.45
N PRO A 206 2.36 9.40 -17.86
CA PRO A 206 1.30 9.83 -16.95
C PRO A 206 0.54 8.69 -16.29
N SER A 207 1.03 7.44 -16.36
CA SER A 207 0.34 6.27 -15.84
C SER A 207 0.19 6.29 -14.31
N PRO A 208 -1.03 6.16 -13.77
CA PRO A 208 -1.26 6.07 -12.33
C PRO A 208 -0.69 4.78 -11.70
N TYR A 209 -0.23 3.83 -12.52
CA TYR A 209 0.37 2.57 -12.08
C TYR A 209 1.90 2.62 -11.95
N ARG A 210 2.52 3.78 -12.23
CA ARG A 210 3.94 4.03 -11.98
C ARG A 210 4.15 5.24 -11.05
N PRO A 211 3.59 5.22 -9.83
CA PRO A 211 3.74 6.34 -8.90
C PRO A 211 5.13 6.39 -8.29
N SER A 212 5.52 7.58 -7.82
CA SER A 212 6.71 7.76 -6.98
C SER A 212 6.47 7.19 -5.57
N SER A 213 5.22 7.23 -5.09
CA SER A 213 4.83 6.67 -3.80
C SER A 213 3.41 6.14 -3.80
N ARG A 214 3.23 4.90 -3.34
CA ARG A 214 1.89 4.33 -3.06
C ARG A 214 1.29 4.78 -1.72
N ARG A 215 2.03 5.53 -0.91
CA ARG A 215 1.61 6.01 0.42
C ARG A 215 0.96 7.38 0.39
N PHE A 216 1.50 8.30 -0.40
CA PHE A 216 1.02 9.68 -0.47
C PHE A 216 0.08 9.86 -1.67
N ALA A 217 -0.90 10.76 -1.53
CA ALA A 217 -1.84 11.10 -2.61
C ALA A 217 -1.26 12.16 -3.55
N ASP A 218 -1.64 12.15 -4.83
CA ASP A 218 -1.23 13.18 -5.79
C ASP A 218 -1.99 14.51 -5.55
N PRO A 219 -1.29 15.62 -5.23
CA PRO A 219 -1.90 16.94 -5.09
C PRO A 219 -2.63 17.45 -6.34
N LEU A 220 -2.37 16.86 -7.52
CA LEU A 220 -3.04 17.21 -8.77
C LEU A 220 -4.57 17.06 -8.68
N HIS A 221 -5.08 16.18 -7.82
CA HIS A 221 -6.52 15.99 -7.61
C HIS A 221 -7.14 16.97 -6.60
N VAL A 222 -6.38 17.88 -6.00
CA VAL A 222 -6.95 18.91 -5.12
C VAL A 222 -7.76 19.91 -5.95
N ARG A 223 -8.97 20.25 -5.48
CA ARG A 223 -9.74 21.40 -5.96
C ARG A 223 -9.28 22.64 -5.20
N VAL A 224 -8.51 23.50 -5.85
CA VAL A 224 -7.84 24.63 -5.19
C VAL A 224 -8.86 25.56 -4.53
N GLU A 225 -9.98 25.82 -5.19
CA GLU A 225 -11.04 26.69 -4.68
C GLU A 225 -11.81 26.10 -3.48
N ALA A 226 -11.62 24.81 -3.17
CA ALA A 226 -12.22 24.15 -2.02
C ALA A 226 -11.30 24.14 -0.77
N VAL A 227 -10.06 24.62 -0.90
CA VAL A 227 -9.16 24.81 0.25
C VAL A 227 -9.66 26.02 1.07
N PRO A 228 -9.93 25.90 2.38
CA PRO A 228 -10.53 26.99 3.17
C PRO A 228 -9.82 28.34 3.04
N GLU A 229 -8.49 28.32 3.03
CA GLU A 229 -7.62 29.49 2.93
C GLU A 229 -7.77 30.22 1.57
N TYR A 230 -8.30 29.57 0.53
CA TYR A 230 -8.59 30.19 -0.76
C TYR A 230 -9.53 31.41 -0.64
N ALA A 231 -10.47 31.36 0.32
CA ALA A 231 -11.38 32.48 0.58
C ALA A 231 -10.66 33.70 1.17
N TYR A 232 -9.50 33.51 1.78
CA TYR A 232 -8.73 34.51 2.52
C TYR A 232 -7.45 34.93 1.79
N LEU A 233 -7.35 34.64 0.49
CA LEU A 233 -6.24 35.10 -0.35
C LEU A 233 -6.04 36.62 -0.19
N ASP A 234 -4.78 37.02 -0.03
CA ASP A 234 -4.39 38.42 0.02
C ASP A 234 -4.97 39.16 -1.20
N PRO A 235 -5.60 40.34 -1.02
CA PRO A 235 -6.07 41.18 -2.12
C PRO A 235 -5.03 41.41 -3.23
N ALA A 236 -3.74 41.45 -2.90
CA ALA A 236 -2.64 41.57 -3.86
C ALA A 236 -2.39 40.27 -4.66
N ALA A 237 -2.60 39.10 -4.07
CA ALA A 237 -2.43 37.80 -4.72
C ALA A 237 -3.67 37.38 -5.52
N ARG A 238 -4.86 37.89 -5.16
CA ARG A 238 -6.15 37.48 -5.72
C ARG A 238 -6.24 37.62 -7.25
N PRO A 239 -5.85 38.75 -7.89
CA PRO A 239 -5.91 38.88 -9.35
C PRO A 239 -5.04 37.86 -10.09
N ALA A 240 -3.87 37.51 -9.53
CA ALA A 240 -2.99 36.52 -10.12
C ALA A 240 -3.64 35.12 -10.08
N VAL A 241 -4.24 34.74 -8.95
CA VAL A 241 -4.93 33.46 -8.80
C VAL A 241 -6.17 33.39 -9.70
N ASP A 242 -6.98 34.45 -9.76
CA ASP A 242 -8.15 34.51 -10.65
C ASP A 242 -7.75 34.34 -12.12
N GLY A 243 -6.59 34.89 -12.52
CA GLY A 243 -6.00 34.66 -13.84
C GLY A 243 -5.61 33.19 -14.10
N LEU A 244 -5.16 32.45 -13.07
CA LEU A 244 -4.90 31.00 -13.15
C LEU A 244 -6.21 30.22 -13.29
N VAL A 245 -7.25 30.58 -12.53
CA VAL A 245 -8.58 29.96 -12.66
C VAL A 245 -9.12 30.15 -14.08
N ALA A 246 -9.04 31.37 -14.62
CA ALA A 246 -9.52 31.64 -15.98
C ALA A 246 -8.77 30.82 -17.04
N ARG A 247 -7.46 30.60 -16.88
CA ARG A 247 -6.68 29.72 -17.75
C ARG A 247 -7.11 28.26 -17.61
N ALA A 248 -7.32 27.80 -16.39
CA ALA A 248 -7.78 26.45 -16.10
C ALA A 248 -9.18 26.18 -16.67
N ARG A 249 -10.08 27.17 -16.64
CA ARG A 249 -11.41 27.13 -17.25
C ARG A 249 -11.33 26.94 -18.77
N ARG A 250 -10.47 27.69 -19.44
CA ARG A 250 -10.26 27.52 -20.89
C ARG A 250 -9.73 26.13 -21.24
N LEU A 251 -8.77 25.62 -20.46
CA LEU A 251 -8.28 24.25 -20.63
C LEU A 251 -9.38 23.21 -20.38
N ASN A 252 -10.28 23.48 -19.44
CA ASN A 252 -11.42 22.62 -19.16
C ASN A 252 -12.41 22.58 -20.31
N ASP A 253 -12.72 23.75 -20.88
CA ASP A 253 -13.66 23.86 -21.99
C ASP A 253 -13.16 23.08 -23.21
N THR A 254 -11.86 23.17 -23.53
CA THR A 254 -11.26 22.42 -24.65
C THR A 254 -11.22 20.90 -24.43
N VAL A 255 -11.26 20.43 -23.17
CA VAL A 255 -11.36 19.00 -22.87
C VAL A 255 -12.82 18.55 -22.94
N LEU A 256 -13.75 19.36 -22.41
CA LEU A 256 -15.19 19.06 -22.39
C LEU A 256 -15.82 19.07 -23.80
N ASP A 257 -15.36 19.93 -24.70
CA ASP A 257 -15.82 19.97 -26.09
C ASP A 257 -15.11 18.97 -27.01
N GLY A 258 -14.11 18.25 -26.48
CA GLY A 258 -13.34 17.24 -27.20
C GLY A 258 -12.26 17.78 -28.15
N SER A 259 -11.99 19.09 -28.14
CA SER A 259 -10.95 19.70 -28.98
C SER A 259 -9.52 19.36 -28.52
N SER A 260 -9.34 18.93 -27.27
CA SER A 260 -8.03 18.58 -26.70
C SER A 260 -8.12 17.38 -25.74
N LEU A 261 -6.99 16.69 -25.59
CA LEU A 261 -6.79 15.72 -24.52
C LEU A 261 -6.38 16.43 -23.22
N ILE A 262 -6.49 15.74 -22.08
CA ILE A 262 -6.07 16.25 -20.78
C ILE A 262 -4.56 16.53 -20.76
N ASP A 263 -4.20 17.81 -20.61
CA ASP A 263 -2.83 18.26 -20.42
C ASP A 263 -2.48 18.33 -18.92
N ARG A 264 -2.00 17.20 -18.38
CA ARG A 264 -1.67 17.08 -16.96
C ARG A 264 -0.57 18.06 -16.50
N GLU A 265 0.36 18.43 -17.38
CA GLU A 265 1.45 19.33 -17.01
C GLU A 265 0.95 20.77 -16.90
N ALA A 266 0.12 21.22 -17.84
CA ALA A 266 -0.54 22.52 -17.74
C ALA A 266 -1.43 22.60 -16.49
N VAL A 267 -2.22 21.56 -16.20
CA VAL A 267 -3.04 21.50 -14.97
C VAL A 267 -2.15 21.59 -13.74
N ARG A 268 -1.05 20.84 -13.71
CA ARG A 268 -0.10 20.82 -12.59
C ARG A 268 0.52 22.18 -12.36
N GLU A 269 1.01 22.84 -13.41
CA GLU A 269 1.61 24.17 -13.30
C GLU A 269 0.61 25.18 -12.70
N LEU A 270 -0.61 25.21 -13.24
CA LEU A 270 -1.67 26.10 -12.77
C LEU A 270 -2.01 25.83 -11.31
N LYS A 271 -2.28 24.58 -10.94
CA LYS A 271 -2.65 24.20 -9.57
C LYS A 271 -1.52 24.47 -8.58
N GLN A 272 -0.27 24.14 -8.91
CA GLN A 272 0.86 24.38 -8.01
C GLN A 272 1.06 25.86 -7.73
N ARG A 273 0.95 26.73 -8.74
CA ARG A 273 1.05 28.18 -8.56
C ARG A 273 -0.05 28.72 -7.66
N ALA A 274 -1.29 28.26 -7.86
CA ALA A 274 -2.42 28.69 -7.04
C ALA A 274 -2.30 28.16 -5.60
N LEU A 275 -1.93 26.89 -5.41
CA LEU A 275 -1.72 26.29 -4.08
C LEU A 275 -0.59 26.96 -3.31
N ARG A 276 0.47 27.45 -3.97
CA ARG A 276 1.52 28.25 -3.30
C ARG A 276 0.95 29.56 -2.74
N ALA A 277 0.12 30.26 -3.51
CA ALA A 277 -0.53 31.48 -3.04
C ALA A 277 -1.49 31.19 -1.87
N VAL A 278 -2.24 30.09 -1.93
CA VAL A 278 -3.13 29.65 -0.84
C VAL A 278 -2.34 29.28 0.42
N ARG A 279 -1.19 28.61 0.28
CA ARG A 279 -0.31 28.24 1.40
C ARG A 279 0.25 29.45 2.15
N ASP A 280 0.43 30.59 1.46
CA ASP A 280 1.00 31.80 2.05
C ASP A 280 -0.03 32.62 2.86
N VAL A 281 -1.31 32.19 2.87
CA VAL A 281 -2.35 32.75 3.73
C VAL A 281 -2.06 32.38 5.20
N PRO A 282 -2.01 33.35 6.13
CA PRO A 282 -1.82 33.07 7.56
C PRO A 282 -2.98 32.25 8.16
N LEU A 283 -2.65 31.29 9.04
CA LEU A 283 -3.61 30.49 9.83
C LEU A 283 -4.12 31.25 11.06
#